data_AF-A0A524IBS7-F1
#
_entry.id   AF-A0A524IBS7-F1
#
_cell.length_a   1.000
_cell.length_b   1.000
_cell.length_c   1.000
_cell.angle_alpha   90.00
_cell.angle_beta   90.00
_cell.angle_gamma   90.00
#
_symmetry.space_group_name_H-M   'P 1'
#
loop_
_entity.id
_entity.type
_entity.pdbx_description
1 polymer ?
#
loop_
_entity_poly.entity_id
_entity_poly.type
_entity_poly.pdbx_seq_one_letter_code
_entity_poly.pdbx_strand_id
1 'polypeptide(L)'
;DVATGNAEEGEAVYRTNCLNCHGAQGRGDGPVADQLTPRPADLTSERVQQKSEKDLLRIVREGKPGTSMPSWKGGLSDQNMLDVLAYLRGFVR
;
A
#
# COMPACT_ATOMS: atom_id res chain seq x y z
N ASP A 1 19.84 -3.07 -11.72
CA ASP A 1 18.58 -2.62 -12.31
C ASP A 1 17.44 -2.92 -11.35
N VAL A 2 17.00 -1.89 -10.61
CA VAL A 2 15.80 -2.02 -9.77
C VAL A 2 14.63 -2.05 -10.75
N ALA A 3 13.94 -3.18 -10.87
CA ALA A 3 12.79 -3.29 -11.74
C ALA A 3 11.76 -2.23 -11.36
N THR A 4 11.36 -1.41 -12.33
CA THR A 4 10.27 -0.44 -12.14
C THR A 4 8.96 -1.20 -11.95
N GLY A 5 8.14 -0.81 -10.97
CA GLY A 5 6.84 -1.45 -10.74
C GLY A 5 5.86 -1.23 -11.91
N ASN A 6 5.00 -2.21 -12.17
CA ASN A 6 3.89 -2.12 -13.11
C ASN A 6 2.58 -1.81 -12.37
N ALA A 7 1.96 -0.67 -12.68
CA ALA A 7 0.73 -0.25 -12.02
C ALA A 7 -0.50 -1.13 -12.34
N GLU A 8 -0.56 -1.78 -13.51
CA GLU A 8 -1.67 -2.66 -13.89
C GLU A 8 -1.64 -3.95 -13.05
N GLU A 9 -0.47 -4.57 -12.91
CA GLU A 9 -0.28 -5.71 -12.01
C GLU A 9 -0.48 -5.29 -10.54
N GLY A 10 -0.03 -4.08 -10.20
CA GLY A 10 -0.19 -3.48 -8.88
C GLY A 10 -1.65 -3.32 -8.46
N GLU A 11 -2.56 -3.04 -9.40
CA GLU A 11 -3.99 -2.96 -9.12
C GLU A 11 -4.52 -4.31 -8.61
N ALA A 12 -4.15 -5.41 -9.27
CA ALA A 12 -4.60 -6.75 -8.87
C ALA A 12 -4.11 -7.11 -7.46
N VAL A 13 -2.84 -6.78 -7.16
CA VAL A 13 -2.26 -6.95 -5.82
C VAL A 13 -3.01 -6.10 -4.80
N TYR A 14 -3.27 -4.83 -5.12
CA TYR A 14 -3.97 -3.89 -4.24
C TYR A 14 -5.38 -4.35 -3.90
N ARG A 15 -6.15 -4.75 -4.92
CA ARG A 15 -7.55 -5.20 -4.77
C ARG A 15 -7.65 -6.43 -3.87
N THR A 16 -6.69 -7.35 -3.98
CA THR A 16 -6.68 -8.60 -3.22
C THR A 16 -6.24 -8.39 -1.77
N ASN A 17 -5.23 -7.53 -1.55
CA ASN A 17 -4.50 -7.50 -0.29
C ASN A 17 -4.66 -6.22 0.53
N CYS A 18 -4.97 -5.09 -0.12
CA CYS A 18 -4.89 -3.75 0.49
C CYS A 18 -6.26 -3.07 0.59
N LEU A 19 -7.17 -3.37 -0.35
CA LEU A 19 -8.45 -2.68 -0.52
C LEU A 19 -9.34 -2.71 0.72
N ASN A 20 -9.39 -3.84 1.43
CA ASN A 20 -10.26 -3.98 2.60
C ASN A 20 -9.96 -2.94 3.71
N CYS A 21 -8.70 -2.51 3.81
CA CYS A 21 -8.26 -1.51 4.78
C CYS A 21 -8.16 -0.12 4.16
N HIS A 22 -7.52 0.01 3.01
CA HIS A 22 -7.19 1.32 2.41
C HIS A 22 -8.29 1.87 1.50
N GLY A 23 -9.30 1.09 1.13
CA GLY A 23 -10.42 1.50 0.30
C GLY A 23 -10.10 1.53 -1.19
N ALA A 24 -11.13 1.56 -2.04
CA ALA A 24 -10.96 1.54 -3.50
C ALA A 24 -10.23 2.78 -4.04
N GLN A 25 -10.39 3.92 -3.36
CA GLN A 25 -9.74 5.20 -3.72
C GLN A 25 -8.49 5.49 -2.87
N GLY A 26 -8.04 4.53 -2.06
CA GLY A 26 -6.83 4.69 -1.24
C GLY A 26 -6.98 5.63 -0.05
N ARG A 27 -8.20 6.01 0.36
CA ARG A 27 -8.43 7.04 1.38
C ARG A 27 -8.37 6.55 2.83
N GLY A 28 -8.05 5.28 3.06
CA GLY A 28 -8.08 4.71 4.41
C GLY A 28 -9.51 4.52 4.94
N ASP A 29 -10.43 4.26 4.02
CA ASP A 29 -11.88 4.14 4.23
C ASP A 29 -12.41 2.78 3.72
N GLY A 30 -11.55 1.76 3.71
CA GLY A 30 -11.97 0.40 3.36
C GLY A 30 -13.01 -0.17 4.34
N PRO A 31 -13.73 -1.24 3.96
CA PRO A 31 -14.81 -1.83 4.76
C PRO A 31 -14.49 -2.12 6.23
N VAL A 32 -13.22 -2.38 6.57
CA VAL A 32 -12.81 -2.64 7.96
C VAL A 32 -12.13 -1.44 8.63
N ALA A 33 -11.94 -0.31 7.95
CA ALA A 33 -11.12 0.80 8.43
C ALA A 33 -11.58 1.37 9.77
N ASP A 34 -12.89 1.47 10.00
CA ASP A 34 -13.47 2.01 11.25
C ASP A 34 -13.27 1.07 12.46
N GLN A 35 -12.89 -0.20 12.22
CA GLN A 35 -12.63 -1.18 13.27
C GLN A 35 -11.14 -1.21 13.67
N LEU A 36 -10.27 -0.53 12.94
CA LEU A 36 -8.82 -0.56 13.15
C LEU A 36 -8.36 0.69 13.92
N THR A 37 -7.54 0.47 14.94
CA THR A 37 -6.90 1.55 15.72
C THR A 37 -5.37 1.38 15.67
N PRO A 38 -4.64 2.37 15.12
CA PRO A 38 -5.13 3.55 14.41
C PRO A 38 -5.78 3.19 13.07
N ARG A 39 -6.61 4.09 12.53
CA ARG A 39 -7.18 3.95 11.18
C ARG A 39 -6.06 3.80 10.13
N PRO A 40 -6.32 3.06 9.03
CA PRO A 40 -5.39 3.00 7.90
C PRO A 40 -5.07 4.38 7.35
N ALA A 41 -3.84 4.56 6.87
CA ALA A 41 -3.42 5.83 6.30
C ALA A 41 -4.19 6.14 5.01
N ASP A 42 -4.51 7.42 4.81
CA ASP A 42 -4.93 7.98 3.54
C ASP A 42 -3.72 8.01 2.59
N LEU A 43 -3.72 7.09 1.61
CA LEU A 43 -2.70 6.95 0.58
C LEU A 43 -2.72 8.10 -0.42
N THR A 44 -3.81 8.86 -0.52
CA THR A 44 -3.90 10.06 -1.36
C THR A 44 -3.23 11.28 -0.72
N SER A 45 -3.00 11.24 0.59
CA SER A 45 -2.43 12.36 1.33
C SER A 45 -1.02 12.71 0.85
N GLU A 46 -0.72 14.02 0.81
CA GLU A 46 0.61 14.53 0.47
C GLU A 46 1.72 13.91 1.35
N ARG A 47 1.43 13.70 2.64
CA ARG A 47 2.34 13.04 3.58
C ARG A 47 2.73 11.62 3.17
N VAL A 48 1.80 10.84 2.60
CA VAL A 48 2.10 9.50 2.09
C VAL A 48 2.78 9.60 0.73
N GLN A 49 2.29 10.47 -0.15
CA GLN A 49 2.80 10.59 -1.50
C GLN A 49 4.22 11.17 -1.58
N GLN A 50 4.63 12.01 -0.64
CA GLN A 50 6.01 12.52 -0.58
C GLN A 50 7.03 11.50 -0.02
N LYS A 51 6.59 10.34 0.46
CA LYS A 51 7.53 9.30 0.93
C LYS A 51 8.38 8.81 -0.22
N SER A 52 9.65 8.51 0.06
CA SER A 52 10.50 7.83 -0.92
C SER A 52 9.96 6.44 -1.25
N GLU A 53 10.25 5.94 -2.45
CA GLU A 53 9.91 4.56 -2.83
C GLU A 53 10.50 3.55 -1.84
N LYS A 54 11.74 3.76 -1.40
CA LYS A 54 12.40 2.94 -0.37
C LYS A 54 11.63 2.91 0.95
N ASP A 55 11.09 4.05 1.39
CA ASP A 55 10.29 4.10 2.61
C ASP A 55 8.95 3.39 2.47
N LEU A 56 8.26 3.58 1.35
CA LEU A 56 7.02 2.86 1.08
C LEU A 56 7.24 1.36 0.98
N LEU A 57 8.31 0.94 0.30
CA LEU A 57 8.64 -0.47 0.13
C LEU A 57 8.94 -1.11 1.48
N ARG A 58 9.70 -0.41 2.34
CA ARG A 58 9.95 -0.87 3.70
C ARG A 58 8.66 -1.02 4.51
N ILE A 59 7.73 -0.07 4.41
CA ILE A 59 6.44 -0.14 5.13
C ILE A 59 5.59 -1.32 4.63
N VAL A 60 5.53 -1.56 3.31
CA VAL A 60 4.79 -2.70 2.77
C VAL A 60 5.46 -4.02 3.15
N ARG A 61 6.77 -4.12 2.97
CA ARG A 61 7.55 -5.33 3.25
C ARG A 61 7.47 -5.73 4.73
N GLU A 62 7.74 -4.80 5.62
CA GLU A 62 7.86 -5.08 7.06
C GLU A 62 6.53 -4.87 7.82
N GLY A 63 5.51 -4.31 7.17
CA GLY A 63 4.30 -3.85 7.83
C GLY A 63 4.55 -2.58 8.64
N LYS A 64 3.58 -2.21 9.49
CA LYS A 64 3.68 -1.02 10.33
C LYS A 64 3.44 -1.37 11.81
N PRO A 65 4.52 -1.48 12.62
CA PRO A 65 4.41 -1.77 14.05
C PRO A 65 3.47 -0.80 14.77
N GLY A 66 2.71 -1.32 15.73
CA GLY A 66 1.69 -0.55 16.47
C GLY A 66 0.41 -0.28 15.66
N THR A 67 0.20 -0.97 14.55
CA THR A 67 -1.02 -0.89 13.72
C THR A 67 -1.42 -2.28 13.24
N SER A 68 -2.58 -2.39 12.59
CA SER A 68 -3.06 -3.64 11.98
C SER A 68 -2.46 -3.94 10.60
N MET A 69 -1.52 -3.11 10.09
CA MET A 69 -0.90 -3.35 8.79
C MET A 69 0.13 -4.50 8.89
N PRO A 70 -0.12 -5.66 8.25
CA PRO A 70 0.75 -6.83 8.35
C PRO A 70 2.04 -6.64 7.56
N SER A 71 3.04 -7.47 7.86
CA SER A 71 4.19 -7.65 6.97
C SER A 71 3.77 -8.48 5.76
N TRP A 72 4.23 -8.07 4.58
CA TRP A 72 4.05 -8.82 3.33
C TRP A 72 5.28 -9.64 2.93
N LYS A 73 6.34 -9.61 3.73
CA LYS A 73 7.54 -10.43 3.52
C LYS A 73 7.16 -11.92 3.50
N GLY A 74 7.42 -12.58 2.38
CA GLY A 74 7.07 -14.00 2.17
C GLY A 74 5.61 -14.25 1.77
N GLY A 75 4.73 -13.24 1.84
CA GLY A 75 3.36 -13.28 1.32
C GLY A 75 3.23 -12.67 -0.07
N LEU A 76 4.07 -11.70 -0.41
CA LEU A 76 4.22 -11.13 -1.75
C LEU A 76 5.68 -11.26 -2.21
N SER A 77 5.88 -11.38 -3.52
CA SER A 77 7.21 -11.24 -4.12
C SER A 77 7.69 -9.79 -4.03
N ASP A 78 9.00 -9.57 -4.09
CA ASP A 78 9.57 -8.22 -4.12
C ASP A 78 9.04 -7.41 -5.33
N GLN A 79 8.78 -8.07 -6.47
CA GLN A 79 8.16 -7.44 -7.64
C GLN A 79 6.72 -7.01 -7.37
N ASN A 80 5.88 -7.86 -6.78
CA ASN A 80 4.48 -7.50 -6.47
C ASN A 80 4.41 -6.32 -5.48
N MET A 81 5.40 -6.19 -4.58
CA MET A 81 5.50 -5.03 -3.70
C MET A 81 5.85 -3.75 -4.48
N LEU A 82 6.72 -3.83 -5.49
CA LEU A 82 7.04 -2.69 -6.35
C LEU A 82 5.84 -2.31 -7.24
N ASP A 83 5.12 -3.30 -7.75
CA ASP A 83 3.93 -3.10 -8.58
C ASP A 83 2.82 -2.39 -7.81
N VAL A 84 2.51 -2.84 -6.58
CA VAL A 84 1.48 -2.17 -5.75
C VAL A 84 1.89 -0.75 -5.35
N LEU A 85 3.20 -0.48 -5.22
CA LEU A 85 3.73 0.87 -5.01
C LEU A 85 3.49 1.75 -6.25
N ALA A 86 3.72 1.22 -7.46
CA ALA A 86 3.44 1.94 -8.70
C ALA A 86 1.95 2.27 -8.83
N TYR A 87 1.06 1.32 -8.50
CA TYR A 87 -0.38 1.57 -8.46
C TYR A 87 -0.75 2.63 -7.40
N LEU A 88 -0.16 2.57 -6.21
CA LEU A 88 -0.38 3.54 -5.13
C LEU A 88 -0.04 4.98 -5.56
N ARG A 89 0.98 5.18 -6.42
CA ARG A 89 1.31 6.50 -6.97
C ARG A 89 0.22 7.07 -7.86
N GLY A 90 -0.58 6.21 -8.50
CA GLY A 90 -1.69 6.62 -9.35
C GLY A 90 -2.88 7.23 -8.62
N PHE A 91 -2.93 7.17 -7.28
CA PHE A 91 -4.03 7.75 -6.49
C PHE A 91 -4.04 9.29 -6.47
N VAL A 92 -2.90 9.92 -6.73
CA VAL A 92 -2.83 11.37 -6.95
C VAL A 92 -2.72 11.62 -8.44
N ARG A 93 -3.79 12.15 -9.02
CA ARG A 93 -3.82 12.72 -10.37
C ARG A 93 -4.16 14.19 -10.28
#